data_AF-A0A358UYI2-F1
#
_entry.id   AF-A0A358UYI2-F1
#
_cell.length_a   1.000
_cell.length_b   1.000
_cell.length_c   1.000
_cell.angle_alpha   90.00
_cell.angle_beta   90.00
_cell.angle_gamma   90.00
#
_symmetry.space_group_name_H-M   'P 1'
#
loop_
_entity.id
_entity.type
_entity.pdbx_description
1 polymer ?
#
loop_
_entity_poly.entity_id
_entity_poly.type
_entity_poly.pdbx_seq_one_letter_code
_entity_poly.pdbx_strand_id
1 'polypeptide(L)'
;TVSFFSKELNDADLRSVAQSVITDLRSINNVGRTEIYGGRKREVKAVIDPARLASYGLTPLEVIGALQGANRALPAGSVQDYNREIPVRTGPFLRTAEDIAKVIVGVSYT
;
A
#
# COMPACT_ATOMS: atom_id res chain seq x y z
N THR A 1 -26.91 6.62 -2.75
CA THR A 1 -25.69 7.45 -2.85
C THR A 1 -25.49 8.18 -1.56
N VAL A 2 -24.30 8.10 -0.96
CA VAL A 2 -23.93 8.81 0.28
C VAL A 2 -22.85 9.82 -0.07
N SER A 3 -22.98 11.05 0.42
CA SER A 3 -22.04 12.14 0.18
C SER A 3 -21.41 12.60 1.50
N PHE A 4 -20.09 12.81 1.49
CA PHE A 4 -19.33 13.28 2.66
C PHE A 4 -18.92 14.74 2.44
N PHE A 5 -19.14 15.58 3.44
CA PHE A 5 -18.78 17.01 3.42
C PHE A 5 -18.21 17.43 4.78
N SER A 6 -17.17 18.27 4.76
CA SER A 6 -16.63 18.91 5.96
C SER A 6 -16.05 20.28 5.58
N LYS A 7 -16.10 21.22 6.53
CA LYS A 7 -15.43 22.54 6.40
C LYS A 7 -13.98 22.51 6.88
N GLU A 8 -13.60 21.49 7.64
CA GLU A 8 -12.28 21.38 8.29
C GLU A 8 -11.39 20.32 7.63
N LEU A 9 -12.00 19.22 7.14
CA LEU A 9 -11.25 18.13 6.50
C LEU A 9 -11.01 18.43 5.03
N ASN A 10 -9.79 18.14 4.57
CA ASN A 10 -9.46 18.19 3.16
C ASN A 10 -10.05 16.97 2.40
N ASP A 11 -9.97 17.02 1.08
CA ASP A 11 -10.47 15.99 0.17
C ASP A 11 -9.80 14.60 0.33
N ALA A 12 -8.55 14.53 0.79
CA ALA A 12 -7.85 13.27 1.06
C ALA A 12 -8.33 12.63 2.37
N ASP A 13 -8.55 13.43 3.40
CA ASP A 13 -9.07 12.99 4.69
C ASP A 13 -10.53 12.53 4.55
N LEU A 14 -11.35 13.31 3.83
CA LEU A 14 -12.73 12.93 3.51
C LEU A 14 -12.80 11.61 2.72
N ARG A 15 -11.88 11.40 1.77
CA ARG A 15 -11.80 10.13 1.03
C ARG A 15 -11.41 8.97 1.95
N SER A 16 -10.51 9.20 2.91
CA SER A 16 -10.09 8.20 3.88
C SER A 16 -11.25 7.79 4.81
N VAL A 17 -12.05 8.77 5.27
CA VAL A 17 -13.28 8.50 6.02
C VAL A 17 -14.27 7.70 5.18
N ALA A 18 -14.50 8.10 3.93
CA ALA A 18 -15.39 7.36 3.02
C ALA A 18 -14.91 5.92 2.77
N GLN A 19 -13.59 5.67 2.71
CA GLN A 19 -13.03 4.32 2.62
C GLN A 19 -13.32 3.47 3.86
N SER A 20 -13.20 4.05 5.06
CA SER A 20 -13.54 3.34 6.29
C SER A 20 -15.01 2.92 6.29
N VAL A 21 -15.91 3.87 6.00
CA VAL A 21 -17.35 3.61 5.97
C VAL A 21 -17.72 2.55 4.93
N ILE A 22 -17.12 2.58 3.74
CA ILE A 22 -17.38 1.54 2.73
C ILE A 22 -16.86 0.17 3.18
N THR A 23 -15.74 0.11 3.90
CA THR A 23 -15.19 -1.15 4.41
C THR A 23 -16.16 -1.77 5.44
N ASP A 24 -16.73 -0.94 6.31
CA ASP A 24 -17.74 -1.38 7.28
C ASP A 24 -19.03 -1.82 6.58
N LEU A 25 -19.50 -1.05 5.59
CA LEU A 25 -20.69 -1.40 4.79
C LEU A 25 -20.51 -2.72 4.03
N ARG A 26 -19.32 -2.99 3.49
CA ARG A 26 -19.03 -4.26 2.80
C ARG A 26 -19.07 -5.48 3.72
N SER A 27 -18.95 -5.27 5.03
CA SER A 27 -19.01 -6.35 6.02
C SER A 27 -20.45 -6.77 6.33
N ILE A 28 -21.44 -5.98 5.92
CA ILE A 28 -22.86 -6.28 6.07
C ILE A 28 -23.31 -7.17 4.89
N ASN A 29 -23.88 -8.34 5.21
CA ASN A 29 -24.47 -9.21 4.21
C ASN A 29 -25.54 -8.45 3.40
N ASN A 30 -25.60 -8.70 2.09
CA ASN A 30 -26.55 -8.09 1.16
C ASN A 30 -26.27 -6.63 0.72
N VAL A 31 -25.06 -6.11 0.93
CA VAL A 31 -24.65 -4.82 0.32
C VAL A 31 -24.10 -5.04 -1.09
N GLY A 32 -24.67 -4.32 -2.06
CA GLY A 32 -24.24 -4.35 -3.47
C GLY A 32 -22.87 -3.69 -3.72
N ARG A 33 -22.51 -3.48 -4.99
CA ARG A 33 -21.23 -2.85 -5.35
C ARG A 33 -21.13 -1.44 -4.77
N THR A 34 -20.09 -1.20 -3.96
CA THR A 34 -19.79 0.11 -3.35
C THR A 34 -18.54 0.72 -3.95
N GLU A 35 -18.65 1.95 -4.46
CA GLU A 35 -17.59 2.72 -5.12
C GLU A 35 -17.51 4.15 -4.54
N ILE A 36 -16.31 4.74 -4.50
CA ILE A 36 -16.07 6.12 -4.06
C ILE A 36 -15.76 6.99 -5.27
N TYR A 37 -16.62 7.97 -5.52
CA TYR A 37 -16.43 8.99 -6.56
C TYR A 37 -15.86 10.27 -5.93
N GLY A 38 -14.79 10.82 -6.52
CA GLY A 38 -14.13 12.05 -6.05
C GLY A 38 -13.15 11.87 -4.88
N GLY A 39 -12.58 12.99 -4.41
CA GLY A 39 -11.53 13.03 -3.39
C GLY A 39 -10.15 12.62 -3.90
N ARG A 40 -9.08 13.10 -3.25
CA ARG A 40 -7.70 12.74 -3.62
C ARG A 40 -7.35 11.33 -3.18
N LYS A 41 -6.91 10.50 -4.13
CA LYS A 41 -6.29 9.21 -3.81
C LYS A 41 -4.93 9.46 -3.19
N ARG A 42 -4.61 8.69 -2.15
CA ARG A 42 -3.24 8.65 -1.60
C ARG A 42 -2.37 7.85 -2.56
N GLU A 43 -1.29 8.47 -3.03
CA GLU A 43 -0.32 7.87 -3.93
C GLU A 43 1.08 8.20 -3.43
N VAL A 44 2.01 7.25 -3.54
CA VAL A 44 3.43 7.48 -3.24
C VAL A 44 4.19 7.44 -4.55
N LYS A 45 4.92 8.53 -4.86
CA LYS A 45 5.72 8.65 -6.08
C LYS A 45 7.19 8.47 -5.74
N ALA A 46 7.80 7.40 -6.25
CA ALA A 46 9.25 7.22 -6.22
C ALA A 46 9.87 7.97 -7.41
N VAL A 47 10.72 8.96 -7.14
CA VAL A 47 11.51 9.68 -8.16
C VAL A 47 12.92 9.14 -8.12
N ILE A 48 13.39 8.60 -9.24
CA ILE A 48 14.69 7.94 -9.34
C ILE A 48 15.65 8.84 -10.12
N ASP A 49 16.89 8.95 -9.65
CA ASP A 49 17.99 9.65 -10.33
C ASP A 49 18.74 8.68 -11.26
N PRO A 50 18.64 8.84 -12.60
CA PRO A 50 19.30 7.94 -13.55
C PRO A 50 20.83 7.95 -13.46
N ALA A 51 21.44 9.09 -13.08
CA ALA A 51 22.89 9.20 -12.99
C ALA A 51 23.44 8.37 -11.81
N ARG A 52 22.72 8.39 -10.68
CA ARG A 52 23.04 7.51 -9.53
C ARG A 52 22.86 6.04 -9.88
N LEU A 53 21.78 5.67 -10.55
CA LEU A 53 21.59 4.27 -10.98
C LEU A 53 22.73 3.78 -11.86
N ALA A 54 23.15 4.59 -12.85
CA ALA A 54 24.26 4.26 -13.73
C ALA A 54 25.57 4.05 -12.96
N SER A 55 25.84 4.85 -11.92
CA SER A 55 27.03 4.67 -11.06
C SER A 55 27.03 3.36 -10.27
N TYR A 56 25.86 2.78 -10.03
CA TYR A 56 25.69 1.47 -9.38
C TYR A 56 25.51 0.33 -10.39
N GLY A 57 25.58 0.59 -11.69
CA GLY A 57 25.32 -0.41 -12.73
C GLY A 57 23.87 -0.92 -12.77
N LEU A 58 22.92 -0.17 -12.20
CA LEU A 58 21.51 -0.55 -12.13
C LEU A 58 20.70 0.11 -13.23
N THR A 59 19.69 -0.61 -13.72
CA THR A 59 18.69 -0.10 -14.66
C THR A 59 17.41 0.33 -13.92
N PRO A 60 16.64 1.28 -14.47
CA PRO A 60 15.33 1.64 -13.91
C PRO A 60 14.36 0.45 -13.82
N LEU A 61 14.46 -0.50 -14.75
CA LEU A 61 13.64 -1.72 -14.78
C LEU A 61 13.93 -2.63 -13.58
N GLU A 62 15.19 -2.78 -13.19
CA GLU A 62 15.58 -3.56 -12.00
C GLU A 62 15.04 -2.93 -10.72
N VAL A 63 15.06 -1.60 -10.61
CA VAL A 63 14.47 -0.88 -9.47
C VAL A 63 12.97 -1.13 -9.38
N ILE A 64 12.25 -1.07 -10.52
CA ILE A 64 10.81 -1.36 -10.56
C ILE A 64 10.55 -2.81 -10.12
N GLY A 65 11.33 -3.77 -10.63
CA GLY A 65 11.22 -5.18 -10.26
C GLY A 65 11.46 -5.41 -8.77
N ALA A 66 12.47 -4.76 -8.19
CA ALA A 66 12.78 -4.84 -6.76
C ALA A 66 11.65 -4.28 -5.90
N LEU A 67 11.11 -3.10 -6.25
CA LEU A 67 9.97 -2.50 -5.55
C LEU A 67 8.71 -3.37 -5.63
N GLN A 68 8.42 -3.96 -6.79
CA GLN A 68 7.30 -4.87 -6.97
C GLN A 68 7.48 -6.17 -6.16
N GLY A 69 8.70 -6.70 -6.10
CA GLY A 69 9.06 -7.86 -5.29
C GLY A 69 8.90 -7.59 -3.79
N ALA A 70 9.38 -6.45 -3.32
CA ALA A 70 9.30 -6.04 -1.92
C ALA A 70 7.86 -5.81 -1.44
N ASN A 71 6.97 -5.36 -2.33
CA ASN A 71 5.55 -5.17 -2.00
C ASN A 71 4.74 -6.49 -1.91
N ARG A 72 5.37 -7.65 -2.07
CA ARG A 72 4.70 -8.95 -1.90
C ARG A 72 4.65 -9.31 -0.42
N ALA A 73 3.46 -9.21 0.17
CA ALA A 73 3.20 -9.82 1.47
C ALA A 73 3.21 -11.35 1.32
N LEU A 74 4.19 -12.02 1.94
CA LEU A 74 4.19 -13.48 2.02
C LEU A 74 3.26 -13.91 3.17
N PRO A 75 2.28 -14.81 2.93
CA PRO A 75 1.54 -15.42 4.02
C PRO A 75 2.51 -16.25 4.86
N ALA A 76 2.62 -15.95 6.15
CA ALA A 76 3.54 -16.62 7.07
C ALA A 76 2.94 -17.89 7.70
N GLY A 77 1.74 -18.29 7.26
CA GLY A 77 0.94 -19.36 7.85
C GLY A 77 -0.13 -18.82 8.80
N SER A 78 -0.65 -19.69 9.65
CA SER A 78 -1.61 -19.35 10.70
C SER A 78 -1.11 -19.84 12.05
N VAL A 79 -1.37 -19.06 13.10
CA VAL A 79 -1.18 -19.50 14.48
C VAL A 79 -2.55 -19.92 15.01
N GLN A 80 -2.63 -21.16 15.52
CA GLN A 80 -3.85 -21.68 16.13
C GLN A 80 -3.80 -21.38 17.64
N ASP A 81 -4.66 -20.48 18.10
CA ASP A 81 -4.82 -20.16 19.51
C ASP A 81 -6.28 -20.42 19.92
N TYR A 82 -6.51 -21.26 20.93
CA TYR A 82 -7.83 -21.64 21.47
C TYR A 82 -8.98 -21.67 20.45
N ASN A 83 -8.88 -22.57 19.46
CA ASN A 83 -9.89 -22.78 18.41
C ASN A 83 -10.11 -21.59 17.45
N ARG A 84 -9.15 -20.67 17.37
CA ARG A 84 -9.16 -19.52 16.45
C ARG A 84 -7.90 -19.56 15.59
N GLU A 85 -8.09 -19.62 14.28
CA GLU A 85 -7.00 -19.56 13.31
C GLU A 85 -6.69 -18.09 13.03
N ILE A 86 -5.51 -17.62 13.46
CA ILE A 86 -5.07 -16.25 13.20
C ILE A 86 -4.08 -16.31 12.02
N PRO A 87 -4.46 -15.85 10.82
CA PRO A 87 -3.53 -15.79 9.70
C PRO A 87 -2.41 -14.79 10.01
N VAL A 88 -1.18 -15.28 10.10
CA VAL A 88 0.00 -14.45 10.30
C VAL A 88 0.53 -14.08 8.93
N ARG A 89 0.71 -12.77 8.70
CA ARG A 89 1.36 -12.24 7.49
C ARG A 89 2.69 -11.65 7.92
N THR A 90 3.78 -12.09 7.29
CA THR A 90 5.13 -11.56 7.54
C THR A 90 5.64 -10.93 6.25
N GLY A 91 6.26 -9.77 6.38
CA GLY A 91 6.82 -9.04 5.24
C GLY A 91 6.69 -7.53 5.42
N PRO A 92 7.57 -6.76 4.77
CA PRO A 92 7.49 -5.31 4.79
C PRO A 92 6.23 -4.90 4.01
N PHE A 93 5.18 -4.48 4.71
CA PHE A 93 4.13 -3.73 4.04
C PHE A 93 4.72 -2.37 3.69
N LEU A 94 4.88 -2.08 2.40
CA LEU A 94 5.24 -0.74 1.94
C LEU A 94 4.03 0.17 2.16
N ARG A 95 3.90 0.74 3.37
CA ARG A 95 2.78 1.61 3.74
C ARG A 95 3.15 3.07 3.66
N THR A 96 4.42 3.37 3.90
CA THR A 96 4.94 4.73 3.92
C THR A 96 6.03 4.95 2.88
N ALA A 97 6.36 6.22 2.63
CA ALA A 97 7.47 6.57 1.78
C ALA A 97 8.81 6.08 2.36
N GLU A 98 8.93 6.05 3.69
CA GLU A 98 10.10 5.52 4.40
C GLU A 98 10.27 4.01 4.19
N ASP A 99 9.18 3.26 4.17
CA ASP A 99 9.24 1.82 3.88
C ASP A 99 9.77 1.57 2.47
N ILE A 100 9.30 2.37 1.50
CA ILE A 100 9.74 2.31 0.10
C ILE A 100 11.21 2.71 -0.03
N ALA A 101 11.66 3.73 0.70
CA ALA A 101 13.04 4.21 0.68
C ALA A 101 14.06 3.20 1.25
N LYS A 102 13.61 2.27 2.10
CA LYS A 102 14.45 1.22 2.68
C LYS A 102 14.55 -0.04 1.82
N VAL A 103 13.80 -0.10 0.70
CA VAL A 103 13.87 -1.25 -0.21
C VAL A 103 15.25 -1.27 -0.86
N ILE A 104 15.97 -2.38 -0.69
CA ILE A 104 17.24 -2.61 -1.35
C ILE A 104 16.94 -2.96 -2.82
N VAL A 105 17.38 -2.10 -3.73
CA VAL A 105 17.12 -2.23 -5.18
C VAL A 105 18.31 -2.82 -5.96
N GLY A 106 19.43 -3.07 -5.27
CA GLY A 106 20.62 -3.70 -5.83
C GLY A 106 21.76 -3.67 -4.83
N VAL A 107 22.66 -4.66 -4.92
CA VAL A 107 23.89 -4.73 -4.13
C VAL A 107 25.03 -4.72 -5.14
N SER A 108 25.86 -3.67 -5.11
CA SER A 108 27.04 -3.61 -5.97
C SER A 108 28.12 -4.50 -5.37
N TYR A 109 28.47 -5.59 -6.06
CA TYR A 109 29.71 -6.30 -5.80
C TYR A 109 30.83 -5.50 -6.49
N THR A 110 31.75 -4.96 -5.69
CA THR A 110 33.06 -4.49 -6.17
C THR A 110 33.96 -5.68 -6.43
#